data_AF-A0A2E4D3X6-F1
#
_entry.id   AF-A0A2E4D3X6-F1
#
_cell.length_a   1.000
_cell.length_b   1.000
_cell.length_c   1.000
_cell.angle_alpha   90.00
_cell.angle_beta   90.00
_cell.angle_gamma   90.00
#
_symmetry.space_group_name_H-M   'P 1'
#
loop_
_entity.id
_entity.type
_entity.pdbx_description
1 polymer ?
#
loop_
_entity_poly.entity_id
_entity_poly.type
_entity_poly.pdbx_seq_one_letter_code
_entity_poly.pdbx_strand_id
1 'polypeptide(L)'
;MFITIDIDWAVDEIILDTIKLIEDADIHATWFVTHKTEVLDRIRSNEKFELGIHPNFNFLLNGEKKAGANCEQVLDRILEIVPEAKSVRSHSMTQNTYLLNLFVEKKLRYDCNHFIPEQANVKIKPWTLWNELIRVPYFWEDDISCLYKKNSPMHKLVRRDGLRVFDFHPIHIFLNTENLQRYERTREIHNNPKELIKYRYGGIGVRNKLIDLIELSKQK
;
A
#
# COMPACT_ATOMS: atom_id res chain seq x y z
N MET A 1 -1.82 -14.08 -5.56
CA MET A 1 -2.42 -12.73 -5.63
C MET A 1 -2.06 -12.10 -4.30
N PHE A 2 -1.59 -10.88 -4.30
CA PHE A 2 -1.15 -10.18 -3.10
C PHE A 2 -1.96 -8.89 -2.99
N ILE A 3 -2.60 -8.70 -1.84
CA ILE A 3 -3.21 -7.43 -1.47
C ILE A 3 -2.21 -6.73 -0.56
N THR A 4 -1.80 -5.54 -0.97
CA THR A 4 -0.93 -4.68 -0.19
C THR A 4 -1.70 -3.44 0.23
N ILE A 5 -1.41 -2.95 1.43
CA ILE A 5 -2.05 -1.77 1.99
C ILE A 5 -0.96 -0.79 2.42
N ASP A 6 -0.86 0.35 1.74
CA ASP A 6 -0.03 1.47 2.16
C ASP A 6 -0.81 2.31 3.17
N ILE A 7 -0.36 2.34 4.43
CA ILE A 7 -1.14 2.94 5.54
C ILE A 7 -1.28 4.46 5.37
N ASP A 8 -0.28 5.13 4.80
CA ASP A 8 -0.32 6.55 4.42
C ASP A 8 -0.86 7.51 5.48
N TRP A 9 -0.43 7.26 6.73
CA TRP A 9 -0.77 8.08 7.90
C TRP A 9 -2.28 8.19 8.15
N ALA A 10 -3.06 7.22 7.69
CA ALA A 10 -4.46 7.08 8.07
C ALA A 10 -4.60 6.94 9.59
N VAL A 11 -5.66 7.52 10.16
CA VAL A 11 -5.96 7.40 11.60
C VAL A 11 -6.50 6.01 11.92
N ASP A 12 -6.36 5.61 13.18
CA ASP A 12 -6.66 4.25 13.67
C ASP A 12 -8.02 3.72 13.25
N GLU A 13 -9.11 4.50 13.37
CA GLU A 13 -10.46 4.04 12.99
C GLU A 13 -10.57 3.73 11.49
N ILE A 14 -9.83 4.44 10.63
CA ILE A 14 -9.80 4.22 9.18
C ILE A 14 -8.99 2.96 8.85
N ILE A 15 -7.86 2.75 9.54
CA ILE A 15 -7.08 1.51 9.41
C ILE A 15 -7.92 0.31 9.86
N LEU A 16 -8.60 0.43 11.01
CA LEU A 16 -9.45 -0.63 11.57
C LEU A 16 -10.64 -0.99 10.66
N ASP A 17 -11.26 -0.02 9.99
CA ASP A 17 -12.31 -0.28 8.98
C ASP A 17 -11.78 -1.13 7.82
N THR A 18 -10.53 -0.91 7.40
CA THR A 18 -9.88 -1.72 6.37
C THR A 18 -9.50 -3.10 6.89
N ILE A 19 -8.90 -3.19 8.08
CA ILE A 19 -8.53 -4.47 8.72
C ILE A 19 -9.75 -5.38 8.81
N LYS A 20 -10.89 -4.84 9.26
CA LYS A 20 -12.13 -5.61 9.38
C LYS A 20 -12.55 -6.27 8.07
N LEU A 21 -12.50 -5.54 6.95
CA LEU A 21 -12.85 -6.11 5.63
C LEU A 21 -11.96 -7.30 5.25
N ILE A 22 -10.65 -7.21 5.56
CA ILE A 22 -9.67 -8.24 5.20
C ILE A 22 -9.75 -9.43 6.15
N GLU A 23 -9.95 -9.19 7.45
CA GLU A 23 -10.16 -10.24 8.46
C GLU A 23 -11.46 -11.01 8.21
N ASP A 24 -12.58 -10.30 7.97
CA ASP A 24 -13.88 -10.92 7.64
C ASP A 24 -13.78 -11.77 6.35
N ALA A 25 -12.86 -11.41 5.46
CA ALA A 25 -12.56 -12.15 4.25
C ALA A 25 -11.67 -13.39 4.45
N ASP A 26 -10.94 -13.45 5.57
CA ASP A 26 -10.00 -14.51 5.96
C ASP A 26 -8.83 -14.72 4.98
N ILE A 27 -8.29 -13.62 4.44
CA ILE A 27 -7.21 -13.64 3.42
C ILE A 27 -5.89 -13.05 3.92
N HIS A 28 -4.80 -13.34 3.21
CA HIS A 28 -3.49 -12.75 3.47
C HIS A 28 -3.38 -11.33 2.91
N ALA A 29 -2.66 -10.46 3.63
CA ALA A 29 -2.35 -9.09 3.20
C ALA A 29 -1.00 -8.61 3.76
N THR A 30 -0.32 -7.74 3.03
CA THR A 30 0.90 -7.07 3.51
C THR A 30 0.62 -5.59 3.74
N TRP A 31 0.98 -5.08 4.92
CA TRP A 31 0.69 -3.72 5.34
C TRP A 31 1.98 -2.92 5.43
N PHE A 32 2.13 -1.88 4.61
CA PHE A 32 3.30 -1.01 4.63
C PHE A 32 3.06 0.15 5.61
N VAL A 33 3.82 0.13 6.70
CA VAL A 33 3.63 1.01 7.85
C VAL A 33 4.31 2.36 7.67
N THR A 34 3.60 3.46 7.95
CA THR A 34 4.17 4.81 7.93
C THR A 34 4.48 5.41 9.30
N HIS A 35 3.82 4.95 10.36
CA HIS A 35 3.90 5.53 11.69
C HIS A 35 3.53 4.53 12.78
N LYS A 36 3.91 4.85 14.03
CA LYS A 36 3.56 4.04 15.20
C LYS A 36 2.11 4.30 15.60
N THR A 37 1.36 3.22 15.78
CA THR A 37 -0.01 3.20 16.33
C THR A 37 -0.25 1.86 17.03
N GLU A 38 -1.16 1.83 18.00
CA GLU A 38 -1.60 0.61 18.69
C GLU A 38 -2.26 -0.39 17.72
N VAL A 39 -2.82 0.09 16.60
CA VAL A 39 -3.43 -0.78 15.58
C VAL A 39 -2.42 -1.78 14.97
N LEU A 40 -1.12 -1.45 15.00
CA LEU A 40 -0.09 -2.35 14.49
C LEU A 40 -0.01 -3.67 15.27
N ASP A 41 -0.34 -3.69 16.56
CA ASP A 41 -0.31 -4.93 17.35
C ASP A 41 -1.41 -5.91 16.93
N ARG A 42 -2.55 -5.39 16.47
CA ARG A 42 -3.59 -6.21 15.85
C ARG A 42 -3.12 -6.81 14.53
N ILE A 43 -2.46 -6.01 13.68
CA ILE A 43 -1.93 -6.51 12.41
C ILE A 43 -0.86 -7.58 12.67
N ARG A 44 0.06 -7.31 13.60
CA ARG A 44 1.16 -8.19 13.97
C ARG A 44 0.72 -9.53 14.57
N SER A 45 -0.39 -9.55 15.31
CA SER A 45 -0.92 -10.78 15.93
C SER A 45 -1.69 -11.67 14.97
N ASN A 46 -1.99 -11.20 13.75
CA ASN A 46 -2.66 -11.99 12.73
C ASN A 46 -1.64 -12.70 11.83
N GLU A 47 -1.57 -14.03 11.89
CA GLU A 47 -0.62 -14.85 11.12
C GLU A 47 -0.78 -14.74 9.59
N LYS A 48 -1.93 -14.24 9.11
CA LYS A 48 -2.15 -14.01 7.68
C LYS A 48 -1.60 -12.66 7.21
N PHE A 49 -1.22 -11.79 8.13
CA PHE A 49 -0.72 -10.45 7.81
C PHE A 49 0.80 -10.36 7.94
N GLU A 50 1.38 -9.59 7.02
CA GLU A 50 2.78 -9.18 7.09
C GLU A 50 2.85 -7.68 7.35
N LEU A 51 3.77 -7.25 8.22
CA LEU A 51 4.14 -5.84 8.36
C LEU A 51 5.40 -5.56 7.53
N GLY A 52 5.28 -4.66 6.55
CA GLY A 52 6.38 -4.03 5.83
C GLY A 52 6.54 -2.57 6.25
N ILE A 53 7.56 -1.89 5.71
CA ILE A 53 7.81 -0.47 5.99
C ILE A 53 7.45 0.43 4.79
N HIS A 54 6.92 1.61 5.10
CA HIS A 54 6.56 2.67 4.14
C HIS A 54 7.35 3.96 4.37
N PRO A 55 8.68 3.97 4.16
CA PRO A 55 9.53 5.13 4.43
C PRO A 55 9.20 6.31 3.51
N ASN A 56 9.20 7.52 4.07
CA ASN A 56 8.98 8.75 3.32
C ASN A 56 10.29 9.52 3.11
N PHE A 57 10.81 9.43 1.89
CA PHE A 57 12.01 10.14 1.46
C PHE A 57 11.72 11.51 0.84
N ASN A 58 10.45 11.90 0.64
CA ASN A 58 10.07 13.15 -0.04
C ASN A 58 10.62 14.38 0.70
N PHE A 59 10.69 14.33 2.03
CA PHE A 59 11.28 15.43 2.80
C PHE A 59 12.73 15.68 2.40
N LEU A 60 13.54 14.64 2.17
CA LEU A 60 14.93 14.80 1.71
C LEU A 60 14.99 15.44 0.31
N LEU A 61 14.09 15.02 -0.58
CA LEU A 61 13.99 15.58 -1.94
C LEU A 61 13.59 17.07 -1.92
N ASN A 62 12.82 17.48 -0.90
CA ASN A 62 12.44 18.87 -0.66
C ASN A 62 13.49 19.67 0.15
N GLY A 63 14.64 19.07 0.48
CA GLY A 63 15.68 19.71 1.31
C GLY A 63 15.32 19.82 2.80
N GLU A 64 14.31 19.10 3.25
CA GLU A 64 13.82 19.05 4.62
C GLU A 64 14.38 17.83 5.38
N LYS A 65 14.56 17.96 6.70
CA LYS A 65 15.10 16.90 7.56
C LYS A 65 14.09 16.34 8.57
N LYS A 66 12.79 16.54 8.31
CA LYS A 66 11.69 16.22 9.24
C LYS A 66 11.59 14.73 9.58
N ALA A 67 11.85 13.86 8.61
CA ALA A 67 11.80 12.40 8.79
C ALA A 67 13.18 11.73 8.95
N GLY A 68 14.25 12.53 9.10
CA GLY A 68 15.64 12.08 9.05
C GLY A 68 16.48 13.01 8.20
N ALA A 69 17.77 13.13 8.50
CA ALA A 69 18.70 13.99 7.76
C ALA A 69 19.30 13.32 6.51
N ASN A 70 19.10 12.00 6.37
CA ASN A 70 19.55 11.18 5.24
C ASN A 70 18.66 9.92 5.12
N CYS A 71 18.86 9.12 4.08
CA CYS A 71 18.05 7.92 3.83
C CYS A 71 18.19 6.85 4.93
N GLU A 72 19.38 6.68 5.49
CA GLU A 72 19.65 5.74 6.59
C GLU A 72 18.77 6.05 7.80
N GLN A 73 18.75 7.31 8.23
CA GLN A 73 17.94 7.75 9.36
C GLN A 73 16.43 7.63 9.09
N VAL A 74 15.98 7.87 7.86
CA VAL A 74 14.57 7.67 7.48
C VAL A 74 14.19 6.19 7.65
N LEU A 75 15.06 5.27 7.19
CA LEU A 75 14.82 3.82 7.33
C LEU A 75 14.92 3.35 8.78
N ASP A 76 15.93 3.80 9.52
CA ASP A 76 16.12 3.40 10.92
C ASP A 76 14.90 3.75 11.77
N ARG A 77 14.32 4.94 11.59
CA ARG A 77 13.14 5.37 12.33
C ARG A 77 11.91 4.50 12.07
N ILE A 78 11.70 4.03 10.84
CA ILE A 78 10.54 3.17 10.55
C ILE A 78 10.80 1.71 10.94
N LEU A 79 12.05 1.25 10.87
CA LEU A 79 12.46 -0.06 11.36
C LEU A 79 12.46 -0.15 12.89
N GLU A 80 12.62 0.97 13.62
CA GLU A 80 12.34 1.02 15.06
C GLU A 80 10.88 0.67 15.39
N ILE A 81 9.94 0.94 14.47
CA ILE A 81 8.51 0.65 14.63
C ILE A 81 8.18 -0.79 14.21
N VAL A 82 8.83 -1.28 13.14
CA VAL A 82 8.62 -2.62 12.57
C VAL A 82 9.97 -3.33 12.34
N PRO A 83 10.68 -3.73 13.41
CA PRO A 83 12.01 -4.34 13.30
C PRO A 83 12.01 -5.70 12.58
N GLU A 84 10.85 -6.36 12.50
CA GLU A 84 10.63 -7.63 11.83
C GLU A 84 10.43 -7.51 10.30
N ALA A 85 10.30 -6.29 9.78
CA ALA A 85 9.95 -6.06 8.38
C ALA A 85 10.95 -6.69 7.41
N LYS A 86 10.43 -7.29 6.34
CA LYS A 86 11.21 -7.83 5.21
C LYS A 86 10.87 -7.15 3.89
N SER A 87 9.72 -6.51 3.82
CA SER A 87 9.20 -5.85 2.63
C SER A 87 9.22 -4.34 2.81
N VAL A 88 9.60 -3.63 1.75
CA VAL A 88 9.58 -2.16 1.70
C VAL A 88 8.89 -1.68 0.45
N ARG A 89 8.04 -0.67 0.61
CA ARG A 89 7.58 0.20 -0.48
C ARG A 89 7.80 1.61 -0.01
N SER A 90 8.55 2.42 -0.74
CA SER A 90 8.75 3.82 -0.37
C SER A 90 7.50 4.62 -0.68
N HIS A 91 7.15 5.58 0.18
CA HIS A 91 6.13 6.56 -0.14
C HIS A 91 6.50 7.30 -1.43
N SER A 92 5.49 7.49 -2.30
CA SER A 92 5.66 8.02 -3.66
C SER A 92 6.64 7.22 -4.54
N MET A 93 6.84 5.93 -4.27
CA MET A 93 7.72 5.02 -5.01
C MET A 93 9.20 5.48 -5.12
N THR A 94 9.68 6.30 -4.18
CA THR A 94 11.07 6.81 -4.23
C THR A 94 12.08 5.66 -4.22
N GLN A 95 12.91 5.59 -5.25
CA GLN A 95 13.88 4.50 -5.45
C GLN A 95 15.12 4.97 -6.22
N ASN A 96 16.29 4.43 -5.87
CA ASN A 96 17.53 4.57 -6.61
C ASN A 96 18.51 3.47 -6.17
N THR A 97 19.63 3.31 -6.89
CA THR A 97 20.64 2.28 -6.59
C THR A 97 21.17 2.32 -5.16
N TYR A 98 21.36 3.53 -4.59
CA TYR A 98 21.82 3.69 -3.21
C TYR A 98 20.78 3.17 -2.21
N LEU A 99 19.50 3.51 -2.38
CA LEU A 99 18.40 2.98 -1.56
C LEU A 99 18.29 1.46 -1.67
N LEU A 100 18.43 0.89 -2.88
CA LEU A 100 18.33 -0.57 -3.07
C LEU A 100 19.44 -1.33 -2.33
N ASN A 101 20.67 -0.80 -2.29
CA ASN A 101 21.74 -1.39 -1.47
C ASN A 101 21.45 -1.21 0.02
N LEU A 102 21.00 -0.02 0.42
CA LEU A 102 20.68 0.29 1.80
C LEU A 102 19.55 -0.60 2.34
N PHE A 103 18.55 -0.95 1.51
CA PHE A 103 17.50 -1.89 1.92
C PHE A 103 18.08 -3.26 2.31
N VAL A 104 19.04 -3.78 1.54
CA VAL A 104 19.72 -5.05 1.85
C VAL A 104 20.56 -4.93 3.11
N GLU A 105 21.30 -3.84 3.28
CA GLU A 105 22.07 -3.56 4.51
C GLU A 105 21.18 -3.52 5.76
N LYS A 106 19.95 -3.01 5.61
CA LYS A 106 18.90 -3.00 6.65
C LYS A 106 18.10 -4.31 6.73
N LYS A 107 18.58 -5.39 6.11
CA LYS A 107 18.01 -6.76 6.13
C LYS A 107 16.62 -6.89 5.49
N LEU A 108 16.19 -5.92 4.71
CA LEU A 108 15.00 -6.03 3.86
C LEU A 108 15.32 -6.94 2.67
N ARG A 109 14.30 -7.64 2.17
CA ARG A 109 14.42 -8.65 1.12
C ARG A 109 13.55 -8.38 -0.11
N TYR A 110 12.43 -7.69 0.07
CA TYR A 110 11.46 -7.44 -0.99
C TYR A 110 11.29 -5.93 -1.21
N ASP A 111 11.62 -5.48 -2.43
CA ASP A 111 11.39 -4.12 -2.90
C ASP A 111 10.11 -4.06 -3.73
N CYS A 112 9.10 -3.37 -3.22
CA CYS A 112 7.75 -3.25 -3.81
C CYS A 112 7.51 -1.91 -4.51
N ASN A 113 8.59 -1.20 -4.87
CA ASN A 113 8.55 0.16 -5.43
C ASN A 113 8.25 0.25 -6.94
N HIS A 114 8.23 -0.87 -7.66
CA HIS A 114 8.15 -0.83 -9.13
C HIS A 114 6.72 -1.01 -9.62
N PHE A 115 6.08 0.09 -10.03
CA PHE A 115 4.75 0.08 -10.63
C PHE A 115 4.81 -0.17 -12.15
N ILE A 116 4.10 -1.21 -12.61
CA ILE A 116 3.92 -1.52 -14.03
C ILE A 116 2.42 -1.54 -14.32
N PRO A 117 1.83 -0.49 -14.91
CA PRO A 117 0.38 -0.34 -15.01
C PRO A 117 -0.28 -1.50 -15.76
N GLU A 118 -1.49 -1.90 -15.31
CA GLU A 118 -2.27 -2.98 -15.93
C GLU A 118 -2.46 -2.80 -17.45
N GLN A 119 -2.53 -1.55 -17.90
CA GLN A 119 -2.68 -1.16 -19.29
C GLN A 119 -1.46 -1.49 -20.15
N ALA A 120 -0.26 -1.62 -19.56
CA ALA A 120 0.95 -2.05 -20.29
C ALA A 120 0.80 -3.48 -20.84
N ASN A 121 -0.14 -4.24 -20.29
CA ASN A 121 -0.49 -5.59 -20.71
C ASN A 121 0.69 -6.59 -20.76
N VAL A 122 1.68 -6.40 -19.89
CA VAL A 122 2.83 -7.31 -19.77
C VAL A 122 2.57 -8.40 -18.73
N LYS A 123 3.17 -9.57 -18.92
CA LYS A 123 3.16 -10.65 -17.93
C LYS A 123 4.22 -10.35 -16.87
N ILE A 124 3.78 -10.02 -15.68
CA ILE A 124 4.64 -9.56 -14.59
C ILE A 124 5.21 -10.77 -13.82
N LYS A 125 6.49 -10.69 -13.45
CA LYS A 125 7.19 -11.63 -12.57
C LYS A 125 8.09 -10.85 -11.62
N PRO A 126 8.34 -11.34 -10.39
CA PRO A 126 9.41 -10.79 -9.57
C PRO A 126 10.78 -11.11 -10.19
N TRP A 127 11.81 -10.36 -9.83
CA TRP A 127 13.19 -10.62 -10.25
C TRP A 127 14.20 -10.26 -9.17
N THR A 128 15.33 -10.96 -9.16
CA THR A 128 16.45 -10.70 -8.24
C THR A 128 17.38 -9.65 -8.83
N LEU A 129 17.82 -8.71 -8.01
CA LEU A 129 18.83 -7.70 -8.35
C LEU A 129 20.26 -8.20 -8.07
N TRP A 130 21.26 -7.41 -8.48
CA TRP A 130 22.68 -7.73 -8.29
C TRP A 130 23.11 -7.89 -6.82
N ASN A 131 22.28 -7.45 -5.87
CA ASN A 131 22.53 -7.48 -4.43
C ASN A 131 21.58 -8.44 -3.70
N GLU A 132 21.01 -9.43 -4.40
CA GLU A 132 20.06 -10.43 -3.88
C GLU A 132 18.69 -9.87 -3.44
N LEU A 133 18.47 -8.55 -3.54
CA LEU A 133 17.15 -7.95 -3.30
C LEU A 133 16.17 -8.42 -4.37
N ILE A 134 14.98 -8.86 -3.94
CA ILE A 134 13.94 -9.30 -4.86
C ILE A 134 13.01 -8.12 -5.13
N ARG A 135 12.91 -7.69 -6.38
CA ARG A 135 11.87 -6.76 -6.80
C ARG A 135 10.55 -7.47 -7.00
N VAL A 136 9.53 -6.97 -6.34
CA VAL A 136 8.16 -7.43 -6.42
C VAL A 136 7.32 -6.30 -7.05
N PRO A 137 7.24 -6.25 -8.39
CA PRO A 137 6.45 -5.23 -9.05
C PRO A 137 4.96 -5.37 -8.75
N TYR A 138 4.26 -4.24 -8.75
CA TYR A 138 2.81 -4.17 -8.63
C TYR A 138 2.21 -3.44 -9.83
N PHE A 139 0.92 -3.62 -10.06
CA PHE A 139 0.33 -3.28 -11.36
C PHE A 139 -0.98 -2.52 -11.29
N TRP A 140 -1.51 -2.39 -10.08
CA TRP A 140 -2.74 -1.70 -9.80
C TRP A 140 -2.62 -1.03 -8.43
N GLU A 141 -3.03 0.24 -8.36
CA GLU A 141 -3.07 1.08 -7.16
C GLU A 141 -4.34 1.92 -7.25
N ASP A 142 -4.99 2.18 -6.12
CA ASP A 142 -6.35 2.71 -6.10
C ASP A 142 -6.47 4.17 -6.58
N ASP A 143 -5.60 5.05 -6.12
CA ASP A 143 -5.53 6.45 -6.52
C ASP A 143 -5.02 6.60 -7.97
N ILE A 144 -3.99 5.84 -8.37
CA ILE A 144 -3.50 5.78 -9.74
C ILE A 144 -4.60 5.25 -10.68
N SER A 145 -5.42 4.29 -10.23
CA SER A 145 -6.57 3.82 -11.00
C SER A 145 -7.58 4.95 -11.28
N CYS A 146 -7.73 5.93 -10.39
CA CYS A 146 -8.55 7.12 -10.64
C CYS A 146 -7.93 8.08 -11.67
N LEU A 147 -6.60 8.05 -11.86
CA LEU A 147 -5.91 8.89 -12.86
C LEU A 147 -5.98 8.32 -14.29
N TYR A 148 -6.07 6.99 -14.43
CA TYR A 148 -6.20 6.36 -15.74
C TYR A 148 -7.61 6.55 -16.34
N LYS A 149 -7.66 7.02 -17.59
CA LYS A 149 -8.92 7.21 -18.35
C LYS A 149 -9.72 5.92 -18.54
N LYS A 150 -9.03 4.78 -18.59
CA LYS A 150 -9.63 3.46 -18.81
C LYS A 150 -8.91 2.43 -17.94
N ASN A 151 -9.69 1.67 -17.21
CA ASN A 151 -9.23 0.57 -16.38
C ASN A 151 -9.93 -0.72 -16.80
N SER A 152 -9.23 -1.83 -16.75
CA SER A 152 -9.83 -3.15 -16.84
C SER A 152 -10.71 -3.43 -15.60
N PRO A 153 -11.85 -4.12 -15.75
CA PRO A 153 -12.67 -4.54 -14.61
C PRO A 153 -11.95 -5.59 -13.74
N MET A 154 -12.26 -5.62 -12.44
CA MET A 154 -11.57 -6.48 -11.45
C MET A 154 -11.55 -7.96 -11.85
N HIS A 155 -12.65 -8.51 -12.40
CA HIS A 155 -12.71 -9.90 -12.84
C HIS A 155 -11.67 -10.26 -13.93
N LYS A 156 -11.26 -9.29 -14.76
CA LYS A 156 -10.17 -9.51 -15.73
C LYS A 156 -8.82 -9.46 -15.02
N LEU A 157 -8.61 -8.50 -14.12
CA LEU A 157 -7.35 -8.32 -13.40
C LEU A 157 -7.02 -9.55 -12.53
N VAL A 158 -8.01 -10.08 -11.80
CA VAL A 158 -7.84 -11.28 -10.95
C VAL A 158 -7.47 -12.53 -11.77
N ARG A 159 -7.87 -12.60 -13.04
CA ARG A 159 -7.61 -13.71 -13.95
C ARG A 159 -6.36 -13.53 -14.81
N ARG A 160 -5.67 -12.38 -14.73
CA ARG A 160 -4.41 -12.17 -15.47
C ARG A 160 -3.34 -13.19 -15.08
N ASP A 161 -2.52 -13.53 -16.06
CA ASP A 161 -1.32 -14.34 -15.89
C ASP A 161 -0.19 -13.56 -15.21
N GLY A 162 0.63 -14.29 -14.44
CA GLY A 162 1.78 -13.74 -13.75
C GLY A 162 1.47 -13.26 -12.34
N LEU A 163 2.40 -12.47 -11.79
CA LEU A 163 2.30 -11.87 -10.48
C LEU A 163 1.17 -10.82 -10.49
N ARG A 164 0.34 -10.85 -9.44
CA ARG A 164 -0.79 -9.93 -9.25
C ARG A 164 -0.66 -9.33 -7.85
N VAL A 165 -0.13 -8.12 -7.77
CA VAL A 165 0.00 -7.33 -6.55
C VAL A 165 -0.86 -6.08 -6.73
N PHE A 166 -1.84 -5.90 -5.85
CA PHE A 166 -2.77 -4.78 -5.82
C PHE A 166 -2.47 -3.93 -4.61
N ASP A 167 -2.45 -2.62 -4.81
CA ASP A 167 -2.17 -1.67 -3.76
C ASP A 167 -3.38 -0.80 -3.45
N PHE A 168 -3.65 -0.63 -2.16
CA PHE A 168 -4.76 0.17 -1.67
C PHE A 168 -4.32 1.02 -0.48
N HIS A 169 -5.01 2.14 -0.29
CA HIS A 169 -4.82 3.02 0.85
C HIS A 169 -6.08 3.02 1.73
N PRO A 170 -5.96 2.89 3.07
CA PRO A 170 -7.11 2.87 3.97
C PRO A 170 -8.07 4.05 3.77
N ILE A 171 -7.55 5.24 3.48
CA ILE A 171 -8.36 6.43 3.25
C ILE A 171 -9.29 6.30 2.03
N HIS A 172 -8.81 5.70 0.94
CA HIS A 172 -9.58 5.51 -0.29
C HIS A 172 -10.61 4.38 -0.15
N ILE A 173 -10.27 3.33 0.60
CA ILE A 173 -11.21 2.28 0.99
C ILE A 173 -12.32 2.85 1.88
N PHE A 174 -11.97 3.69 2.85
CA PHE A 174 -12.94 4.28 3.77
C PHE A 174 -13.86 5.28 3.09
N LEU A 175 -13.35 6.12 2.19
CA LEU A 175 -14.15 7.06 1.40
C LEU A 175 -14.90 6.39 0.25
N ASN A 176 -14.58 5.13 -0.06
CA ASN A 176 -14.97 4.47 -1.30
C ASN A 176 -14.66 5.35 -2.52
N THR A 177 -13.43 5.86 -2.59
CA THR A 177 -13.03 6.87 -3.58
C THR A 177 -13.32 6.37 -5.00
N GLU A 178 -14.12 7.11 -5.74
CA GLU A 178 -14.38 6.93 -7.18
C GLU A 178 -13.53 7.86 -8.02
N ASN A 179 -13.14 8.99 -7.42
CA ASN A 179 -12.41 10.06 -8.05
C ASN A 179 -11.66 10.89 -7.00
N LEU A 180 -10.45 11.35 -7.31
CA LEU A 180 -9.55 12.00 -6.35
C LEU A 180 -10.11 13.33 -5.81
N GLN A 181 -11.00 14.02 -6.52
CA GLN A 181 -11.65 15.23 -5.98
C GLN A 181 -12.44 14.95 -4.68
N ARG A 182 -12.92 13.73 -4.45
CA ARG A 182 -13.54 13.36 -3.17
C ARG A 182 -12.53 13.36 -2.03
N TYR A 183 -11.35 12.80 -2.29
CA TYR A 183 -10.25 12.82 -1.34
C TYR A 183 -9.82 14.26 -1.05
N GLU A 184 -9.56 15.05 -2.10
CA GLU A 184 -9.12 16.45 -1.99
C GLU A 184 -10.09 17.32 -1.17
N ARG A 185 -11.40 17.29 -1.48
CA ARG A 185 -12.39 18.12 -0.78
C ARG A 185 -12.64 17.73 0.68
N THR A 186 -12.16 16.57 1.09
CA THR A 186 -12.32 16.06 2.47
C THR A 186 -11.01 16.06 3.25
N ARG A 187 -9.90 16.54 2.66
CA ARG A 187 -8.56 16.48 3.25
C ARG A 187 -8.50 17.03 4.68
N GLU A 188 -9.18 18.14 4.94
CA GLU A 188 -9.19 18.79 6.26
C GLU A 188 -9.84 17.94 7.37
N ILE A 189 -10.65 16.94 7.00
CA ILE A 189 -11.38 16.08 7.93
C ILE A 189 -10.93 14.61 7.86
N HIS A 190 -9.80 14.30 7.22
CA HIS A 190 -9.27 12.92 7.13
C HIS A 190 -8.93 12.32 8.50
N ASN A 191 -8.68 13.17 9.51
CA ASN A 191 -8.46 12.76 10.89
C ASN A 191 -9.75 12.69 11.74
N ASN A 192 -10.93 12.93 11.15
CA ASN A 192 -12.21 12.88 11.85
C ASN A 192 -13.16 11.88 11.17
N PRO A 193 -13.03 10.58 11.44
CA PRO A 193 -13.77 9.53 10.74
C PRO A 193 -15.29 9.63 10.94
N LYS A 194 -15.74 10.17 12.08
CA LYS A 194 -17.17 10.42 12.39
C LYS A 194 -17.81 11.43 11.43
N GLU A 195 -17.05 12.42 10.98
CA GLU A 195 -17.51 13.36 9.95
C GLU A 195 -17.21 12.82 8.55
N LEU A 196 -16.02 12.24 8.36
CA LEU A 196 -15.56 11.74 7.07
C LEU A 196 -16.49 10.68 6.47
N ILE A 197 -17.09 9.82 7.31
CA ILE A 197 -18.01 8.75 6.86
C ILE A 197 -19.21 9.31 6.07
N LYS A 198 -19.66 10.54 6.36
CA LYS A 198 -20.76 11.21 5.66
C LYS A 198 -20.42 11.50 4.20
N TYR A 199 -19.14 11.50 3.86
CA TYR A 199 -18.62 11.71 2.51
C TYR A 199 -18.22 10.42 1.81
N ARG A 200 -18.49 9.24 2.38
CA ARG A 200 -18.29 7.96 1.68
C ARG A 200 -19.15 7.91 0.42
N TYR A 201 -18.57 7.53 -0.71
CA TYR A 201 -19.32 7.39 -1.96
C TYR A 201 -20.29 6.20 -1.87
N GLY A 202 -21.56 6.43 -2.23
CA GLY A 202 -22.58 5.39 -2.25
C GLY A 202 -22.61 4.54 -3.53
N GLY A 203 -21.87 4.92 -4.57
CA GLY A 203 -21.76 4.16 -5.82
C GLY A 203 -20.57 3.21 -5.83
N ILE A 204 -20.11 2.81 -7.03
CA ILE A 204 -18.96 1.92 -7.21
C ILE A 204 -17.66 2.72 -7.09
N GLY A 205 -16.87 2.45 -6.06
CA GLY A 205 -15.55 3.04 -5.85
C GLY A 205 -14.51 2.02 -5.38
N VAL A 206 -13.43 2.51 -4.78
CA VAL A 206 -12.30 1.68 -4.31
C VAL A 206 -12.71 0.61 -3.30
N ARG A 207 -13.64 0.90 -2.38
CA ARG A 207 -14.14 -0.10 -1.43
C ARG A 207 -14.81 -1.25 -2.15
N ASN A 208 -15.65 -0.95 -3.16
CA ASN A 208 -16.30 -1.98 -3.96
C ASN A 208 -15.27 -2.79 -4.74
N LYS A 209 -14.26 -2.15 -5.33
CA LYS A 209 -13.19 -2.86 -6.05
C LYS A 209 -12.45 -3.84 -5.14
N LEU A 210 -12.16 -3.48 -3.88
CA LEU A 210 -11.55 -4.38 -2.90
C LEU A 210 -12.48 -5.56 -2.58
N ILE A 211 -13.76 -5.31 -2.33
CA ILE A 211 -14.75 -6.36 -2.05
C ILE A 211 -14.87 -7.31 -3.25
N ASP A 212 -15.01 -6.79 -4.48
CA ASP A 212 -15.04 -7.58 -5.71
C ASP A 212 -13.78 -8.45 -5.83
N LEU A 213 -12.60 -7.86 -5.56
CA LEU A 213 -11.32 -8.56 -5.61
C LEU A 213 -11.29 -9.75 -4.64
N ILE A 214 -11.75 -9.53 -3.41
CA ILE A 214 -11.86 -10.54 -2.36
C ILE A 214 -12.81 -11.67 -2.79
N GLU A 215 -14.01 -11.34 -3.25
CA GLU A 215 -15.02 -12.33 -3.67
C GLU A 215 -14.52 -13.17 -4.86
N LEU A 216 -13.93 -12.54 -5.86
CA LEU A 216 -13.36 -13.21 -7.03
C LEU A 216 -12.16 -14.11 -6.68
N SER A 217 -11.48 -13.84 -5.58
CA SER A 217 -10.36 -14.67 -5.11
C SER A 217 -10.82 -15.99 -4.48
N LYS A 218 -12.04 -16.02 -3.93
CA LYS A 218 -12.67 -17.20 -3.31
C LYS A 218 -13.27 -18.17 -4.32
N GLN A 219 -13.55 -17.70 -5.54
CA GLN A 219 -14.18 -18.50 -6.61
C GLN A 219 -13.17 -19.31 -7.46
N LYS A 220 -11.93 -19.48 -6.98
CA LYS A 220 -10.86 -20.19 -7.69
C LYS A 220 -10.70 -21.62 -7.21
#